data_AF-A0A0C9V5B7-F1
#
_entry.id   AF-A0A0C9V5B7-F1
#
_cell.length_a   1.000
_cell.length_b   1.000
_cell.length_c   1.000
_cell.angle_alpha   90.00
_cell.angle_beta   90.00
_cell.angle_gamma   90.00
#
_symmetry.space_group_name_H-M   'P 1'
#
loop_
_entity.id
_entity.type
_entity.pdbx_description
1 polymer ?
#
loop_
_entity_poly.entity_id
_entity_poly.type
_entity_poly.pdbx_seq_one_letter_code
_entity_poly.pdbx_strand_id
1 'polypeptide(L)'
;VSAAELRLLICMNESHGATILKVAKQYPALKLGYHLRALSADLLEISLDITKGFDWNTGVHGSSEAFWMWVEDREGVEIIQ
;
A
#
# COMPACT_ATOMS: atom_id res chain seq x y z
N VAL A 1 13.98 -7.10 -4.73
CA VAL A 1 14.46 -6.69 -6.07
C VAL A 1 15.55 -5.65 -5.90
N SER A 2 16.76 -5.95 -6.37
CA SER A 2 17.90 -5.02 -6.36
C SER A 2 17.92 -4.16 -7.62
N ALA A 3 18.70 -3.06 -7.63
CA ALA A 3 18.84 -2.20 -8.81
C ALA A 3 19.50 -2.93 -10.00
N ALA A 4 20.41 -3.87 -9.71
CA ALA A 4 21.07 -4.69 -10.71
C ALA A 4 20.09 -5.67 -11.39
N GLU A 5 19.23 -6.31 -10.62
CA GLU A 5 18.15 -7.16 -11.15
C GLU A 5 17.17 -6.33 -12.00
N LEU A 6 16.75 -5.16 -11.49
CA LEU A 6 15.82 -4.28 -12.16
C LEU A 6 16.35 -3.79 -13.51
N ARG A 7 17.63 -3.41 -13.57
CA ARG A 7 18.32 -3.01 -14.81
C ARG A 7 18.18 -4.07 -15.89
N LEU A 8 18.44 -5.33 -15.54
CA LEU A 8 18.39 -6.45 -16.48
C LEU A 8 16.96 -6.69 -16.97
N LEU A 9 15.99 -6.66 -16.04
CA LEU A 9 14.57 -6.81 -16.35
C LEU A 9 14.05 -5.77 -17.35
N ILE A 10 14.48 -4.51 -17.23
CA ILE A 10 14.04 -3.42 -18.11
C ILE A 10 14.94 -3.24 -19.35
N CYS A 11 15.99 -4.05 -19.51
CA CYS A 11 16.97 -3.94 -20.59
C CYS A 11 17.65 -2.55 -20.70
N MET A 12 17.92 -1.88 -19.56
CA MET A 12 18.58 -0.55 -19.55
C MET A 12 19.91 -0.56 -18.79
N ASN A 13 20.45 0.63 -18.46
CA ASN A 13 21.67 0.79 -17.66
C ASN A 13 21.38 0.87 -16.14
N GLU A 14 22.44 0.81 -15.33
CA GLU A 14 22.31 0.76 -13.86
C GLU A 14 21.73 2.03 -13.25
N SER A 15 22.03 3.18 -13.84
CA SER A 15 21.44 4.47 -13.42
C SER A 15 19.93 4.47 -13.59
N HIS A 16 19.41 3.94 -14.70
CA HIS A 16 17.97 3.77 -14.91
C HIS A 16 17.38 2.77 -13.92
N GLY A 17 18.03 1.63 -13.69
CA GLY A 17 17.59 0.63 -12.72
C GLY A 17 17.50 1.17 -11.29
N ALA A 18 18.50 1.96 -10.86
CA ALA A 18 18.50 2.62 -9.56
C ALA A 18 17.42 3.70 -9.43
N THR A 19 17.21 4.49 -10.49
CA THR A 19 16.17 5.52 -10.53
C THR A 19 14.79 4.90 -10.42
N ILE A 20 14.50 3.86 -11.21
CA ILE A 20 13.23 3.16 -11.17
C ILE A 20 13.03 2.46 -9.83
N LEU A 21 14.05 1.82 -9.26
CA LEU A 21 13.94 1.22 -7.92
C LEU A 21 13.58 2.26 -6.87
N LYS A 22 14.18 3.46 -6.93
CA LYS A 22 13.87 4.56 -6.01
C LYS A 22 12.41 5.01 -6.16
N VAL A 23 11.95 5.23 -7.39
CA VAL A 23 10.57 5.65 -7.65
C VAL A 23 9.58 4.56 -7.25
N ALA A 24 9.87 3.29 -7.53
CA ALA A 24 9.04 2.16 -7.13
C ALA A 24 8.88 2.07 -5.61
N LYS A 25 9.94 2.34 -4.84
CA LYS A 25 9.85 2.42 -3.37
C LYS A 25 9.04 3.61 -2.87
N GLN A 26 8.94 4.68 -3.67
CA GLN A 26 8.13 5.86 -3.35
C GLN A 26 6.65 5.67 -3.73
N TYR A 27 6.29 4.64 -4.49
CA TYR A 27 4.90 4.41 -4.88
C TYR A 27 3.99 4.24 -3.64
N PRO A 28 2.92 5.03 -3.47
CA PRO A 28 2.07 4.98 -2.29
C PRO A 28 1.50 3.58 -2.03
N ALA A 29 1.83 3.02 -0.87
CA ALA A 29 1.40 1.68 -0.46
C ALA A 29 1.21 1.61 1.06
N LEU A 30 0.15 0.93 1.50
CA LEU A 30 -0.12 0.67 2.91
C LEU A 30 0.12 -0.80 3.22
N LYS A 31 0.66 -1.07 4.40
CA LYS A 31 0.65 -2.39 5.03
C LYS A 31 -0.47 -2.41 6.05
N LEU A 32 -1.35 -3.38 5.94
CA LEU A 32 -2.52 -3.54 6.79
C LEU A 32 -2.36 -4.81 7.63
N GLY A 33 -2.40 -4.65 8.95
CA GLY A 33 -2.78 -5.70 9.88
C GLY A 33 -4.24 -5.52 10.27
N TYR A 34 -4.91 -6.58 10.68
CA TYR A 34 -6.27 -6.47 11.20
C TYR A 34 -6.54 -7.49 12.29
N HIS A 35 -7.45 -7.14 13.18
CA HIS A 35 -8.00 -7.98 14.23
C HIS A 35 -9.51 -7.92 14.20
N LEU A 36 -10.15 -9.09 14.24
CA LEU A 36 -11.60 -9.23 14.22
C LEU A 36 -12.08 -9.67 15.60
N ARG A 37 -13.09 -8.97 16.13
CA ARG A 37 -13.74 -9.32 17.40
C ARG A 37 -15.25 -9.33 17.24
N ALA A 38 -15.88 -10.47 17.46
CA ALA A 38 -17.33 -10.55 17.55
C ALA A 38 -17.78 -10.00 18.91
N LEU A 39 -18.64 -9.00 18.89
CA LEU A 39 -19.22 -8.40 20.11
C LEU A 39 -20.61 -8.99 20.42
N SER A 40 -21.38 -9.34 19.39
CA SER A 40 -22.66 -10.05 19.46
C SER A 40 -22.85 -10.93 18.22
N ALA A 41 -24.01 -11.58 18.09
CA ALA A 41 -24.33 -12.42 16.93
C ALA A 41 -24.40 -11.63 15.60
N ASP A 42 -24.62 -10.32 15.68
CA ASP A 42 -24.83 -9.39 14.57
C ASP A 42 -23.82 -8.23 14.53
N LEU A 43 -22.88 -8.16 15.48
CA LEU A 43 -21.90 -7.07 15.57
C LEU A 43 -20.46 -7.61 15.55
N LEU A 44 -19.72 -7.21 14.52
CA LEU A 44 -18.31 -7.47 14.35
C LEU A 44 -17.53 -6.16 14.44
N GLU A 45 -16.54 -6.12 15.32
CA GLU A 45 -15.57 -5.03 15.38
C GLU A 45 -14.32 -5.39 14.59
N ILE A 46 -13.89 -4.46 13.75
CA ILE A 46 -12.69 -4.58 12.92
C ILE A 46 -11.68 -3.54 13.42
N SER A 47 -10.58 -4.00 13.98
CA SER A 47 -9.43 -3.14 14.34
C SER A 47 -8.38 -3.25 13.24
N LEU A 48 -7.92 -2.12 12.72
CA LEU A 48 -6.92 -2.05 11.65
C LEU A 48 -5.60 -1.46 12.17
N ASP A 49 -4.50 -2.15 11.89
CA ASP A 49 -3.14 -1.67 12.12
C ASP A 49 -2.55 -1.21 10.79
N ILE A 50 -2.50 0.11 10.57
CA ILE A 50 -2.07 0.69 9.29
C ILE A 50 -0.64 1.20 9.42
N THR A 51 0.25 0.74 8.56
CA THR A 51 1.64 1.20 8.49
C THR A 51 2.01 1.66 7.09
N LYS A 52 2.71 2.79 6.99
CA LYS A 52 3.24 3.29 5.71
C LYS A 52 4.23 2.28 5.12
N GLY A 53 3.92 1.75 3.93
CA GLY A 53 4.70 0.74 3.22
C GLY A 53 5.67 1.28 2.16
N PHE A 54 5.80 2.60 2.03
CA PHE A 54 6.56 3.28 0.97
C PHE A 54 7.48 4.38 1.52
N ASP A 55 8.45 4.81 0.72
CA ASP A 55 9.38 5.89 1.06
C ASP A 55 8.74 7.26 0.78
N TRP A 56 8.68 8.11 1.81
CA TRP A 56 8.11 9.45 1.64
C TRP A 56 9.08 10.36 0.87
N ASN A 57 8.52 11.15 -0.03
CA ASN A 57 9.22 12.18 -0.78
C ASN A 57 8.35 13.43 -0.87
N THR A 58 8.70 14.47 -0.12
CA THR A 58 7.92 15.72 -0.02
C THR A 58 7.74 16.43 -1.37
N GLY A 59 8.67 16.26 -2.32
CA GLY A 59 8.55 16.85 -3.65
C GLY A 59 7.53 16.15 -4.57
N VAL A 60 7.14 14.92 -4.23
CA VAL A 60 6.18 14.11 -5.01
C VAL A 60 4.83 14.04 -4.28
N HIS A 61 4.86 13.73 -2.98
CA HIS A 61 3.66 13.46 -2.16
C HIS A 61 3.13 14.70 -1.43
N GLY A 62 3.90 15.80 -1.42
CA GLY A 62 3.53 17.00 -0.67
C GLY A 62 3.48 16.77 0.85
N SER A 63 2.41 17.25 1.49
CA SER A 63 2.20 17.20 2.94
C SER A 63 1.44 15.96 3.42
N SER A 64 0.67 15.30 2.55
CA SER A 64 -0.23 14.22 2.92
C SER A 64 -0.66 13.40 1.71
N GLU A 65 -0.84 12.09 1.91
CA GLU A 65 -1.40 11.16 0.93
C GLU A 65 -2.70 10.60 1.50
N ALA A 66 -3.77 10.65 0.71
CA ALA A 66 -5.09 10.22 1.11
C ALA A 66 -5.40 8.82 0.57
N PHE A 67 -6.01 7.98 1.41
CA PHE A 67 -6.45 6.64 1.05
C PHE A 67 -7.92 6.48 1.43
N TRP A 68 -8.68 5.82 0.57
CA TRP A 68 -10.02 5.34 0.90
C TRP A 68 -9.91 3.95 1.53
N MET A 69 -10.72 3.71 2.56
CA MET A 69 -10.90 2.39 3.15
C MET A 69 -12.36 2.02 2.97
N TRP A 70 -12.60 0.85 2.39
CA TRP A 70 -13.93 0.29 2.23
C TRP A 70 -14.00 -1.04 2.94
N VAL A 71 -15.13 -1.26 3.61
CA VAL A 71 -15.48 -2.57 4.16
C VAL A 71 -16.56 -3.16 3.26
N GLU A 72 -16.22 -4.22 2.54
CA GLU A 72 -17.12 -4.89 1.61
C GLU A 72 -17.65 -6.19 2.20
N ASP A 73 -18.86 -6.57 1.80
CA ASP A 73 -19.38 -7.90 2.05
C ASP A 73 -18.65 -8.97 1.21
N ARG A 74 -19.04 -10.24 1.38
CA ARG A 74 -18.40 -11.35 0.65
C ARG A 74 -18.71 -11.36 -0.85
N GLU A 75 -19.81 -10.73 -1.27
CA GLU A 75 -20.29 -10.73 -2.65
C GLU A 75 -19.75 -9.49 -3.42
N GLY A 76 -19.17 -8.52 -2.72
CA GLY A 76 -18.66 -7.27 -3.29
C GLY A 76 -19.75 -6.38 -3.85
N VAL A 77 -21.02 -6.62 -3.47
CA VAL A 77 -22.19 -5.92 -4.01
C VAL A 77 -22.55 -4.72 -3.15
N GLU A 78 -22.27 -4.78 -1.84
CA GLU A 78 -22.53 -3.69 -0.90
C GLU A 78 -21.26 -3.26 -0.16
N ILE A 79 -21.06 -1.93 -0.12
CA ILE A 79 -20.11 -1.27 0.77
C ILE A 79 -20.82 -1.09 2.10
N ILE A 80 -20.34 -1.77 3.13
CA ILE A 80 -20.92 -1.77 4.48
C ILE A 80 -20.43 -0.52 5.27
N GLN A 81 -19.26 0.03 4.90
CA GLN A 81 -18.81 1.39 5.26
C GLN A 81 -17.62 1.86 4.42
#